data_AF-A0A0M7AEY5-F1
#
_entry.id   AF-A0A0M7AEY5-F1
#
_cell.length_a   1.000
_cell.length_b   1.000
_cell.length_c   1.000
_cell.angle_alpha   90.00
_cell.angle_beta   90.00
_cell.angle_gamma   90.00
#
_symmetry.space_group_name_H-M   'P 1'
#
loop_
_entity.id
_entity.type
_entity.pdbx_description
1 polymer ?
#
loop_
_entity_poly.entity_id
_entity_poly.type
_entity_poly.pdbx_seq_one_letter_code
_entity_poly.pdbx_strand_id
1 'polypeptide(L)'
;MSNFSDVMDYLGLSQDEAARVLNTSAEEIVRWRNTNEAPPLHIWQSLVQMLDDVRRSAEEAAKSADLDHLEASDLNKVTLAMPSQMSSDLAGPKRAATALAVATLARVFV
;
A
#
# COMPACT_ATOMS: atom_id res chain seq x y z
N MET A 1 5.43 12.36 -16.16
CA MET A 1 5.13 11.66 -14.90
C MET A 1 6.30 10.71 -14.65
N SER A 2 6.91 10.76 -13.47
CA SER A 2 8.03 9.88 -13.11
C SER A 2 7.48 8.58 -12.51
N ASN A 3 8.16 7.45 -12.75
CA ASN A 3 7.79 6.14 -12.18
C ASN A 3 7.63 6.19 -10.65
N PHE A 4 8.36 7.10 -9.99
CA PHE A 4 8.26 7.28 -8.54
C PHE A 4 6.90 7.85 -8.14
N SER A 5 6.36 8.84 -8.86
CA SER A 5 5.02 9.37 -8.57
C SER A 5 3.94 8.30 -8.73
N ASP A 6 4.02 7.48 -9.78
CA ASP A 6 3.02 6.44 -10.03
C ASP A 6 2.99 5.41 -8.88
N VAL A 7 4.16 4.99 -8.38
CA VAL A 7 4.25 4.08 -7.23
C VAL A 7 3.73 4.72 -5.94
N MET A 8 4.05 5.99 -5.71
CA MET A 8 3.57 6.75 -4.56
C MET A 8 2.04 6.89 -4.55
N ASP A 9 1.46 7.16 -5.71
CA ASP A 9 0.02 7.30 -5.89
C ASP A 9 -0.68 5.93 -5.74
N TYR A 10 -0.08 4.85 -6.24
CA TYR A 10 -0.59 3.49 -6.05
C TYR A 10 -0.64 3.07 -4.59
N LEU A 11 0.40 3.38 -3.80
CA LEU A 11 0.43 3.12 -2.36
C LEU A 11 -0.43 4.10 -1.56
N GLY A 12 -0.97 5.15 -2.19
CA GLY A 12 -1.81 6.16 -1.55
C GLY A 12 -1.09 6.96 -0.47
N LEU A 13 0.24 7.07 -0.53
CA LEU A 13 1.05 7.73 0.48
C LEU A 13 1.03 9.25 0.29
N SER A 14 0.69 9.99 1.35
CA SER A 14 0.96 11.43 1.40
C SER A 14 2.47 11.70 1.46
N GLN A 15 2.89 12.93 1.14
CA GLN A 15 4.30 13.31 1.15
C GLN A 15 4.93 13.15 2.54
N ASP A 16 4.19 13.48 3.60
CA ASP A 16 4.65 13.35 4.99
C ASP A 16 4.74 11.89 5.44
N GLU A 17 3.77 11.05 5.06
CA GLU A 17 3.82 9.60 5.30
C GLU A 17 5.02 8.97 4.58
N ALA A 18 5.25 9.36 3.32
CA ALA A 18 6.38 8.90 2.53
C ALA A 18 7.72 9.25 3.18
N ALA A 19 7.87 10.51 3.61
CA ALA A 19 9.08 11.00 4.25
C ALA A 19 9.41 10.20 5.52
N ARG A 20 8.39 9.94 6.36
CA ARG A 20 8.55 9.13 7.58
C ARG A 20 8.96 7.69 7.28
N VAL A 21 8.32 7.05 6.31
CA VAL A 21 8.52 5.62 6.07
C VAL A 21 9.80 5.35 5.30
N LEU A 22 10.15 6.24 4.38
CA LEU A 22 11.38 6.15 3.60
C LEU A 22 12.58 6.77 4.33
N ASN A 23 12.37 7.27 5.56
CA ASN A 23 13.39 7.89 6.41
C ASN A 23 14.18 9.00 5.68
N THR A 24 13.44 9.93 5.07
CA THR A 24 13.94 11.01 4.20
C THR A 24 13.13 12.27 4.44
N SER A 25 13.49 13.40 3.82
CA SER A 25 12.75 14.66 3.97
C SER A 25 11.56 14.74 3.00
N ALA A 26 10.51 15.46 3.39
CA ALA A 26 9.38 15.73 2.48
C ALA A 26 9.81 16.50 1.22
N GLU A 27 10.83 17.35 1.33
CA GLU A 27 11.42 18.07 0.20
C GLU A 27 12.04 17.12 -0.83
N GLU A 28 12.76 16.09 -0.39
CA GLU A 28 13.30 15.04 -1.28
C GLU A 28 12.19 14.26 -1.97
N ILE A 29 11.12 13.92 -1.25
CA ILE A 29 9.93 13.26 -1.85
C ILE A 29 9.32 14.13 -2.94
N VAL A 30 9.08 15.42 -2.65
CA VAL A 30 8.55 16.38 -3.63
C VAL A 30 9.48 16.50 -4.83
N ARG A 31 10.79 16.56 -4.61
CA ARG A 31 11.79 16.65 -5.67
C ARG A 31 11.74 15.43 -6.59
N TRP A 32 11.76 14.20 -6.05
CA TRP A 32 11.70 12.98 -6.87
C TRP A 32 10.37 12.78 -7.60
N ARG A 33 9.27 13.29 -7.04
CA ARG A 33 7.96 13.25 -7.73
C ARG A 33 7.87 14.22 -8.91
N ASN A 34 8.51 15.39 -8.81
CA ASN A 34 8.33 16.47 -9.78
C ASN A 34 9.49 16.63 -10.77
N THR A 35 10.57 15.86 -10.61
CA THR A 35 11.76 15.92 -11.47
C THR A 35 12.06 14.56 -12.10
N ASN A 36 13.02 14.53 -13.04
CA ASN A 36 13.54 13.28 -13.62
C ASN A 36 14.65 12.66 -12.75
N GLU A 37 14.88 13.18 -11.55
CA GLU A 37 15.86 12.63 -10.64
C GLU A 37 15.34 11.35 -9.99
N ALA A 38 16.13 10.28 -10.14
CA ALA A 38 15.79 9.01 -9.52
C ALA A 38 16.15 9.03 -8.04
N PRO A 39 15.25 8.56 -7.15
CA PRO A 39 15.60 8.28 -5.76
C PRO A 39 16.77 7.29 -5.66
N PRO A 40 17.57 7.34 -4.58
CA PRO A 40 18.57 6.34 -4.27
C PRO A 40 17.99 4.92 -4.23
N LEU A 41 18.82 3.91 -4.51
CA LEU A 41 18.40 2.50 -4.58
C LEU A 41 17.70 2.00 -3.31
N HIS A 42 18.15 2.42 -2.12
CA HIS A 42 17.55 1.98 -0.86
C HIS A 42 16.11 2.47 -0.68
N ILE A 43 15.74 3.62 -1.27
CA ILE A 43 14.35 4.12 -1.27
C ILE A 43 13.45 3.20 -2.08
N TRP A 44 13.93 2.77 -3.27
CA TRP A 44 13.23 1.80 -4.10
C TRP A 44 13.08 0.44 -3.41
N GLN A 45 14.12 -0.04 -2.73
CA GLN A 45 14.06 -1.29 -1.97
C GLN A 45 13.01 -1.21 -0.85
N SER A 46 12.93 -0.10 -0.12
CA SER A 46 11.91 0.12 0.91
C SER A 46 10.49 0.15 0.33
N LEU A 47 10.29 0.79 -0.82
CA LEU A 47 8.99 0.80 -1.51
C LEU A 47 8.56 -0.60 -1.97
N VAL A 48 9.50 -1.39 -2.52
CA VAL A 48 9.24 -2.79 -2.92
C VAL A 48 8.85 -3.64 -1.71
N GLN A 49 9.57 -3.49 -0.58
CA GLN A 49 9.23 -4.20 0.64
C GLN A 49 7.83 -3.84 1.15
N MET A 50 7.44 -2.56 1.10
CA MET A 50 6.10 -2.14 1.48
C MET A 50 5.02 -2.72 0.56
N LEU A 51 5.25 -2.76 -0.75
CA LEU A 51 4.34 -3.38 -1.71
C LEU A 51 4.13 -4.86 -1.39
N ASP A 52 5.19 -5.58 -1.04
CA ASP A 52 5.10 -6.98 -0.64
C ASP A 52 4.31 -7.16 0.67
N ASP A 53 4.50 -6.28 1.65
CA ASP A 53 3.75 -6.31 2.91
C ASP A 53 2.25 -6.06 2.68
N VAL A 54 1.92 -5.06 1.84
CA VAL A 54 0.54 -4.74 1.43
C VAL A 54 -0.10 -5.95 0.73
N ARG A 55 0.63 -6.57 -0.22
CA ARG A 55 0.15 -7.76 -0.94
C ARG A 55 -0.10 -8.93 0.00
N ARG A 56 0.86 -9.28 0.87
CA ARG A 56 0.72 -10.39 1.82
C ARG A 56 -0.47 -10.18 2.76
N SER A 57 -0.65 -8.96 3.24
CA SER A 57 -1.77 -8.63 4.12
C SER A 57 -3.12 -8.77 3.42
N ALA A 58 -3.19 -8.36 2.15
CA ALA A 58 -4.38 -8.54 1.33
C ALA A 58 -4.70 -10.03 1.11
N GLU A 59 -3.68 -10.85 0.84
CA GLU A 59 -3.82 -12.30 0.69
C GLU A 59 -4.30 -12.98 1.97
N GLU A 60 -3.71 -12.65 3.12
CA GLU A 60 -4.13 -13.21 4.41
C GLU A 60 -5.55 -12.76 4.79
N ALA A 61 -5.93 -11.53 4.48
CA ALA A 61 -7.29 -11.06 4.71
C ALA A 61 -8.30 -11.76 3.80
N ALA A 62 -7.95 -12.01 2.54
CA ALA A 62 -8.79 -12.77 1.63
C ALA A 62 -8.96 -14.23 2.09
N LYS A 63 -7.94 -14.86 2.68
CA LYS A 63 -8.03 -16.21 3.26
C LYS A 63 -8.85 -16.24 4.55
N SER A 64 -8.73 -15.21 5.37
CA SER A 64 -9.39 -15.11 6.67
C SER A 64 -10.87 -14.74 6.55
N ALA A 65 -11.24 -14.00 5.51
CA ALA A 65 -12.62 -13.70 5.19
C ALA A 65 -13.29 -14.96 4.63
N ASP A 66 -14.09 -15.62 5.46
CA ASP A 66 -14.87 -16.81 5.12
C ASP A 66 -15.65 -16.57 3.82
N LEU A 67 -15.25 -17.26 2.74
CA LEU A 67 -15.70 -17.01 1.37
C LEU A 67 -17.20 -17.26 1.18
N ASP A 68 -17.86 -17.94 2.11
CA ASP A 68 -19.26 -18.34 1.96
C ASP A 68 -20.26 -17.22 2.34
N HIS A 69 -19.84 -16.15 3.03
CA HIS A 69 -20.76 -15.15 3.61
C HIS A 69 -20.34 -13.67 3.49
N LEU A 70 -19.50 -13.31 2.53
CA LEU A 70 -19.12 -11.90 2.30
C LEU A 70 -20.20 -11.13 1.56
N GLU A 71 -20.92 -10.24 2.26
CA GLU A 71 -21.65 -9.17 1.60
C GLU A 71 -20.69 -8.02 1.23
N ALA A 72 -20.95 -7.33 0.12
CA ALA A 72 -20.11 -6.22 -0.35
C ALA A 72 -19.94 -5.10 0.70
N SER A 73 -20.84 -5.02 1.69
CA SER A 73 -20.79 -4.06 2.79
C SER A 73 -19.76 -4.42 3.87
N ASP A 74 -19.41 -5.71 4.01
CA ASP A 74 -18.44 -6.19 5.00
C ASP A 74 -16.99 -5.94 4.57
N LEU A 75 -16.75 -5.73 3.28
CA LEU A 75 -15.45 -5.30 2.73
C LEU A 75 -14.98 -3.95 3.30
N ASN A 76 -15.91 -3.07 3.69
CA ASN A 76 -15.60 -1.80 4.36
C ASN A 76 -15.26 -1.98 5.85
N LYS A 77 -15.51 -3.16 6.43
CA LYS A 77 -15.27 -3.48 7.85
C LYS A 77 -14.05 -4.39 8.06
N VAL A 78 -13.42 -4.88 7.00
CA VAL A 78 -12.26 -5.77 7.10
C VAL A 78 -11.10 -5.03 7.77
N THR A 79 -10.76 -5.46 8.99
CA THR A 79 -9.60 -4.95 9.72
C THR A 79 -8.38 -5.74 9.29
N LEU A 80 -7.49 -5.09 8.54
CA LEU A 80 -6.27 -5.71 8.02
C LEU A 80 -5.12 -5.56 9.02
N ALA A 81 -4.50 -6.68 9.41
CA ALA A 81 -3.24 -6.68 10.12
C ALA A 81 -2.10 -6.55 9.09
N MET A 82 -1.44 -5.39 9.03
CA MET A 82 -0.22 -5.23 8.23
C MET A 82 0.96 -5.86 9.00
N PRO A 83 1.83 -6.65 8.36
CA PRO A 83 2.92 -7.37 9.02
C PRO A 83 4.05 -6.45 9.52
N SER A 84 4.18 -5.23 9.00
CA SER A 84 5.15 -4.24 9.47
C SER A 84 4.49 -3.10 10.26
N GLN A 85 5.10 -2.74 11.41
CA GLN A 85 4.69 -1.60 12.23
C GLN A 85 4.73 -0.28 11.45
N MET A 86 5.62 -0.17 10.46
CA MET A 86 5.67 1.01 9.58
C MET A 86 4.42 1.16 8.71
N SER A 87 3.84 0.07 8.21
CA SER A 87 2.66 0.11 7.35
C SER A 87 1.34 0.09 8.12
N SER A 88 1.34 -0.37 9.37
CA SER A 88 0.14 -0.43 10.22
C SER A 88 -0.40 0.93 10.65
N ASP A 89 0.39 2.00 10.58
CA ASP A 89 -0.04 3.34 11.01
C ASP A 89 -0.46 4.26 9.85
N LEU A 90 -0.31 3.79 8.60
CA LEU A 90 -0.51 4.60 7.40
C LEU A 90 -1.88 4.36 6.78
N ALA A 91 -2.57 5.43 6.37
CA ALA A 91 -3.91 5.33 5.81
C ALA A 91 -3.90 4.81 4.36
N GLY A 92 -2.91 5.22 3.56
CA GLY A 92 -2.77 4.85 2.15
C GLY A 92 -2.56 3.35 1.93
N PRO A 93 -1.46 2.76 2.46
CA PRO A 93 -1.16 1.33 2.33
C PRO A 93 -2.28 0.42 2.84
N LYS A 94 -2.97 0.81 3.92
CA LYS A 94 -4.17 0.09 4.38
C LYS A 94 -5.27 0.07 3.33
N ARG A 95 -5.61 1.21 2.73
CA ARG A 95 -6.61 1.29 1.65
C ARG A 95 -6.19 0.49 0.43
N ALA A 96 -4.91 0.56 0.04
CA ALA A 96 -4.38 -0.22 -1.06
C ALA A 96 -4.48 -1.73 -0.79
N ALA A 97 -4.15 -2.18 0.42
CA ALA A 97 -4.31 -3.56 0.84
C ALA A 97 -5.78 -4.00 0.84
N THR A 98 -6.70 -3.16 1.32
CA THR A 98 -8.15 -3.45 1.27
C THR A 98 -8.62 -3.58 -0.17
N ALA A 99 -8.24 -2.66 -1.06
CA ALA A 99 -8.61 -2.72 -2.47
C ALA A 99 -8.06 -3.99 -3.16
N LEU A 100 -6.82 -4.38 -2.85
CA LEU A 100 -6.23 -5.64 -3.32
C LEU A 100 -6.97 -6.87 -2.79
N ALA A 101 -7.33 -6.89 -1.51
CA ALA A 101 -8.07 -7.98 -0.90
C ALA A 101 -9.46 -8.12 -1.55
N VAL A 102 -10.17 -6.99 -1.72
CA VAL A 102 -11.46 -6.91 -2.43
C VAL A 102 -11.34 -7.42 -3.86
N ALA A 103 -10.36 -6.95 -4.62
CA ALA A 103 -10.18 -7.36 -6.01
C ALA A 103 -9.86 -8.86 -6.13
N THR A 104 -9.13 -9.41 -5.16
CA THR A 104 -8.80 -10.84 -5.10
C THR A 104 -10.03 -11.68 -4.76
N LEU A 105 -10.82 -11.26 -3.76
CA LEU A 105 -12.07 -11.90 -3.37
C LEU A 105 -13.12 -11.84 -4.48
N ALA A 106 -13.30 -10.68 -5.12
CA ALA A 106 -14.26 -10.51 -6.21
C ALA A 106 -13.96 -11.42 -7.41
N ARG A 107 -12.69 -11.75 -7.67
CA ARG A 107 -12.29 -12.73 -8.70
C ARG A 107 -12.66 -14.18 -8.36
N VAL A 108 -12.94 -14.50 -7.10
CA VAL A 108 -13.41 -15.84 -6.68
C VAL A 108 -14.92 -16.00 -6.93
N PHE A 109 -15.68 -14.90 -6.98
CA PHE A 109 -17.13 -14.90 -7.19
C PHE A 109 -17.58 -14.71 -8.65
N VAL A 110 -16.65 -14.58 -9.61
CA VAL A 110 -16.92 -14.53 -11.07
C VAL A 110 -16.42 -15.82 -11.71
#